data_AF-A0A379I975-F1
#
_entry.id   AF-A0A379I975-F1
#
_cell.length_a   1.000
_cell.length_b   1.000
_cell.length_c   1.000
_cell.angle_alpha   90.00
_cell.angle_beta   90.00
_cell.angle_gamma   90.00
#
_symmetry.space_group_name_H-M   'P 1'
#
loop_
_entity.id
_entity.type
_entity.pdbx_description
1 polymer ?
#
loop_
_entity_poly.entity_id
_entity_poly.type
_entity_poly.pdbx_seq_one_letter_code
_entity_poly.pdbx_strand_id
1 'polypeptide(L)'
;MTARLHNPVDTRFGWGCLQDLASITAQQTVALVTFPQARELGLVERIQALLGERLVYVVEDVQPNSDVAQLRETYERFWQHAGAVMGC
;
A
#
# COMPACT_ATOMS: atom_id res chain seq x y z
N MET A 1 -6.94 38.27 7.33
CA MET A 1 -5.93 37.21 7.13
C MET A 1 -6.53 36.18 6.20
N THR A 2 -5.98 35.99 5.00
CA THR A 2 -6.58 35.14 3.96
C THR A 2 -5.75 33.87 3.84
N ALA A 3 -6.36 32.71 4.12
CA ALA A 3 -5.72 31.41 3.95
C ALA A 3 -6.17 30.76 2.64
N ARG A 4 -5.23 30.13 1.92
CA ARG A 4 -5.54 29.27 0.77
C ARG A 4 -5.33 27.82 1.18
N LEU A 5 -6.43 27.08 1.28
CA LEU A 5 -6.43 25.66 1.63
C LEU A 5 -6.58 24.82 0.36
N HIS A 6 -5.69 23.86 0.16
CA HIS A 6 -5.78 22.87 -0.91
C HIS A 6 -5.35 21.51 -0.35
N ASN A 7 -6.25 20.54 -0.37
CA ASN A 7 -5.96 19.16 -0.04
C ASN A 7 -6.14 18.31 -1.31
N PRO A 8 -5.07 17.75 -1.88
CA PRO A 8 -5.16 16.93 -3.10
C PRO A 8 -5.68 15.51 -2.85
N VAL A 9 -5.93 15.12 -1.59
CA VAL A 9 -6.26 13.74 -1.22
C VAL A 9 -7.75 13.43 -1.44
N ASP A 10 -8.04 12.48 -2.33
CA ASP A 10 -9.36 11.84 -2.44
C ASP A 10 -9.60 10.96 -1.20
N THR A 11 -10.46 11.41 -0.28
CA THR A 11 -10.76 10.70 0.97
C THR A 11 -12.04 9.90 0.83
N ARG A 12 -11.92 8.56 0.82
CA ARG A 12 -13.06 7.64 0.80
C ARG A 12 -13.30 7.05 2.17
N PHE A 13 -14.44 7.40 2.77
CA PHE A 13 -14.77 7.03 4.14
C PHE A 13 -16.15 6.38 4.22
N GLY A 14 -16.27 5.36 5.08
CA GLY A 14 -17.52 4.67 5.35
C GLY A 14 -17.32 3.17 5.42
N TRP A 15 -18.33 2.48 5.93
CA TRP A 15 -18.34 1.02 5.93
C TRP A 15 -18.26 0.50 4.48
N GLY A 16 -17.30 -0.40 4.23
CA GLY A 16 -17.14 -1.02 2.92
C GLY A 16 -16.30 -0.23 1.90
N CYS A 17 -15.83 0.99 2.21
CA CYS A 17 -15.01 1.78 1.26
C CYS A 17 -13.72 1.06 0.83
N LEU A 18 -13.23 0.10 1.62
CA LEU A 18 -12.09 -0.73 1.23
C LEU A 18 -12.35 -1.49 -0.09
N GLN A 19 -13.60 -1.80 -0.44
CA GLN A 19 -13.90 -2.48 -1.71
C GLN A 19 -13.56 -1.62 -2.93
N ASP A 20 -13.56 -0.30 -2.78
CA ASP A 20 -13.23 0.63 -3.88
C ASP A 20 -11.78 0.48 -4.34
N LEU A 21 -10.87 -0.04 -3.51
CA LEU A 21 -9.48 -0.31 -3.88
C LEU A 21 -9.36 -1.10 -5.17
N ALA A 22 -10.27 -2.06 -5.39
CA ALA A 22 -10.27 -2.86 -6.60
C ALA A 22 -10.48 -2.00 -7.85
N SER A 23 -11.35 -1.00 -7.79
CA SER A 23 -11.63 -0.08 -8.89
C SER A 23 -10.57 1.00 -9.03
N ILE A 24 -10.02 1.52 -7.93
CA ILE A 24 -9.02 2.60 -7.97
C ILE A 24 -7.70 2.09 -8.55
N THR A 25 -7.36 0.84 -8.28
CA THR A 25 -6.16 0.16 -8.81
C THR A 25 -6.48 -0.69 -10.05
N ALA A 26 -7.58 -0.40 -10.75
CA ALA A 26 -7.95 -1.16 -11.94
C ALA A 26 -6.81 -1.15 -12.96
N GLN A 27 -6.51 -2.34 -13.50
CA GLN A 27 -5.43 -2.55 -14.49
C GLN A 27 -4.00 -2.25 -13.99
N GLN A 28 -3.83 -2.01 -12.69
CA GLN A 28 -2.53 -1.81 -12.08
C GLN A 28 -2.10 -3.07 -11.31
N THR A 29 -0.80 -3.32 -11.29
CA THR A 29 -0.17 -4.16 -10.28
C THR A 29 0.05 -3.32 -9.02
N VAL A 30 -0.09 -3.96 -7.86
CA VAL A 30 -0.13 -3.31 -6.55
C VAL A 30 0.90 -3.97 -5.65
N ALA A 31 1.71 -3.16 -4.99
CA ALA A 31 2.46 -3.55 -3.81
C ALA A 31 1.78 -2.99 -2.56
N LEU A 32 1.57 -3.84 -1.56
CA LEU A 32 1.04 -3.42 -0.26
C LEU A 32 2.21 -3.15 0.68
N VAL A 33 2.29 -1.95 1.23
CA VAL A 33 3.24 -1.59 2.30
C VAL A 33 2.47 -1.50 3.61
N THR A 34 2.87 -2.29 4.60
CA THR A 34 2.15 -2.45 5.87
C THR A 34 3.09 -2.76 7.04
N PHE A 35 2.51 -3.03 8.19
CA PHE A 35 3.19 -3.23 9.48
C PHE A 35 3.12 -4.70 9.94
N PRO A 36 3.99 -5.14 10.88
CA PRO A 36 4.16 -6.56 11.20
C PRO A 36 2.88 -7.30 11.61
N GLN A 37 1.98 -6.62 12.32
CA GLN A 37 0.75 -7.21 12.85
C GLN A 37 -0.38 -7.27 11.82
N ALA A 38 -0.22 -6.71 10.61
CA ALA A 38 -1.29 -6.63 9.62
C ALA A 38 -1.83 -8.02 9.22
N ARG A 39 -0.94 -9.01 9.13
CA ARG A 39 -1.31 -10.39 8.82
C ARG A 39 -2.08 -11.07 9.95
N GLU A 40 -1.64 -10.89 11.19
CA GLU A 40 -2.33 -11.43 12.37
C GLU A 40 -3.75 -10.87 12.51
N LEU A 41 -3.97 -9.64 12.03
CA LEU A 41 -5.28 -8.99 11.99
C LEU A 41 -6.15 -9.40 10.79
N GLY A 42 -5.64 -10.25 9.88
CA GLY A 42 -6.34 -10.65 8.65
C GLY A 42 -6.40 -9.57 7.58
N LEU A 43 -5.64 -8.48 7.71
CA LEU A 43 -5.66 -7.36 6.76
C LEU A 43 -5.04 -7.78 5.44
N VAL A 44 -3.91 -8.47 5.47
CA VAL A 44 -3.20 -8.90 4.26
C VAL A 44 -4.07 -9.86 3.44
N GLU A 45 -4.70 -10.82 4.11
CA GLU A 45 -5.63 -11.79 3.51
C GLU A 45 -6.83 -11.10 2.88
N ARG A 46 -7.39 -10.09 3.55
CA ARG A 46 -8.51 -9.30 3.02
C ARG A 46 -8.12 -8.52 1.76
N ILE A 47 -6.93 -7.92 1.72
CA ILE A 47 -6.44 -7.20 0.54
C ILE A 47 -6.10 -8.18 -0.58
N GLN A 48 -5.48 -9.32 -0.26
CA GLN A 48 -5.17 -10.38 -1.21
C GLN A 48 -6.45 -10.94 -1.87
N ALA A 49 -7.51 -11.16 -1.10
CA ALA A 49 -8.80 -11.59 -1.61
C ALA A 49 -9.46 -10.54 -2.51
N LEU A 50 -9.27 -9.25 -2.21
CA LEU A 50 -9.84 -8.15 -2.98
C LEU A 50 -9.12 -7.91 -4.31
N LEU A 51 -7.79 -7.98 -4.31
CA LEU A 51 -6.96 -7.60 -5.46
C LEU A 51 -6.55 -8.81 -6.30
N GLY A 52 -6.53 -10.01 -5.73
CA GLY A 52 -6.12 -11.23 -6.41
C GLY A 52 -4.66 -11.15 -6.89
N GLU A 53 -4.41 -11.63 -8.10
CA GLU A 53 -3.08 -11.63 -8.74
C GLU A 53 -2.50 -10.22 -8.95
N ARG A 54 -3.32 -9.16 -8.83
CA ARG A 54 -2.82 -7.78 -8.90
C ARG A 54 -2.01 -7.39 -7.67
N LEU A 55 -2.22 -8.02 -6.52
CA LEU A 55 -1.33 -7.84 -5.37
C LEU A 55 -0.06 -8.66 -5.61
N VAL A 56 0.96 -8.04 -6.18
CA VAL A 56 2.17 -8.72 -6.63
C VAL A 56 3.28 -8.74 -5.58
N TYR A 57 3.19 -7.88 -4.57
CA TYR A 57 4.20 -7.80 -3.52
C TYR A 57 3.62 -7.25 -2.20
N VAL A 58 4.17 -7.70 -1.07
CA VAL A 58 3.80 -7.22 0.26
C VAL A 58 5.06 -6.92 1.07
N VAL A 59 5.16 -5.70 1.59
CA VAL A 59 6.15 -5.29 2.59
C VAL A 59 5.43 -5.27 3.93
N GLU A 60 5.85 -6.11 4.88
CA GLU A 60 5.14 -6.31 6.15
C GLU A 60 5.93 -5.82 7.37
N ASP A 61 7.19 -5.42 7.23
CA ASP A 61 8.09 -5.16 8.36
C ASP A 61 8.29 -3.67 8.68
N VAL A 62 7.45 -2.78 8.13
CA VAL A 62 7.57 -1.33 8.37
C VAL A 62 7.29 -1.00 9.83
N GLN A 63 8.25 -0.34 10.47
CA GLN A 63 8.19 0.01 11.88
C GLN A 63 7.54 1.39 12.10
N PRO A 64 6.98 1.66 13.29
CA PRO A 64 6.54 3.00 13.66
C PRO A 64 7.69 4.00 13.59
N ASN A 65 7.43 5.20 13.05
CA ASN A 65 8.42 6.28 12.94
C ASN A 65 9.74 5.85 12.25
N SER A 66 9.64 5.03 11.19
CA SER A 66 10.83 4.62 10.43
C SER A 66 11.60 5.81 9.86
N ASP A 67 12.92 5.78 10.04
CA ASP A 67 13.83 6.73 9.43
C ASP A 67 14.25 6.29 8.02
N VAL A 68 14.98 7.17 7.33
CA VAL A 68 15.47 6.90 5.97
C VAL A 68 16.44 5.71 5.93
N ALA A 69 17.19 5.46 7.00
CA ALA A 69 18.14 4.36 7.04
C ALA A 69 17.40 3.01 7.07
N GLN A 70 16.31 2.91 7.84
CA GLN A 70 15.45 1.72 7.90
C GLN A 70 14.70 1.50 6.58
N LEU A 71 14.23 2.58 5.94
CA LEU A 71 13.50 2.48 4.67
C LEU A 71 14.40 2.08 3.49
N ARG A 72 15.71 2.32 3.56
CA ARG A 72 16.66 1.95 2.50
C ARG A 72 16.58 0.48 2.14
N GLU A 73 16.64 -0.40 3.15
CA GLU A 73 16.60 -1.84 2.91
C GLU A 73 15.26 -2.26 2.29
N THR A 74 14.16 -1.71 2.81
CA THR A 74 12.82 -1.94 2.24
C THR A 74 12.74 -1.50 0.78
N TYR A 75 13.29 -0.34 0.45
CA TYR A 75 13.36 0.18 -0.91
C TYR A 75 14.18 -0.73 -1.83
N GLU A 76 15.37 -1.15 -1.40
CA GLU A 76 16.24 -2.02 -2.19
C GLU A 76 15.59 -3.38 -2.45
N ARG A 77 14.98 -3.99 -1.42
CA ARG A 77 14.24 -5.25 -1.56
C ARG A 77 13.06 -5.11 -2.51
N PHE A 78 12.31 -4.01 -2.43
CA PHE A 78 11.21 -3.74 -3.34
C PHE A 78 11.67 -3.74 -4.81
N TRP A 79 12.75 -3.02 -5.14
CA TRP A 79 13.24 -2.94 -6.52
C TRP A 79 13.82 -4.26 -7.03
N GLN A 80 14.43 -5.05 -6.15
CA GLN A 80 14.95 -6.37 -6.50
C GLN A 80 13.84 -7.39 -6.83
N HIS A 81 12.69 -7.30 -6.16
CA HIS A 81 11.66 -8.36 -6.22
C HIS A 81 10.38 -7.95 -6.95
N ALA A 82 10.03 -6.67 -6.98
CA ALA A 82 8.73 -6.20 -7.47
C ALA A 82 8.82 -5.16 -8.59
N GLY A 83 9.88 -4.35 -8.66
CA GLY A 83 9.99 -3.23 -9.61
C GLY A 83 9.73 -3.63 -11.07
N ALA A 84 10.37 -4.71 -11.53
CA ALA A 84 10.21 -5.21 -12.90
C ALA A 84 8.78 -5.70 -13.21
N VAL A 85 8.11 -6.36 -12.26
CA VAL A 85 6.73 -6.86 -12.41
C VAL A 85 5.73 -5.71 -12.38
N MET A 86 6.07 -4.60 -11.72
CA MET A 86 5.24 -3.42 -11.64
C MET A 86 5.39 -2.45 -12.81
N GLY A 87 6.27 -2.74 -13.78
CA GLY A 87 6.54 -1.84 -14.91
C GLY A 87 7.13 -0.49 -14.49
N CYS A 88 7.82 -0.46 -13.34
CA CYS A 88 8.49 0.71 -12.77
C CYS A 88 9.98 0.73 -13.14
#